data_AF-A0A420M691-F1
#
_entry.id   AF-A0A420M691-F1
#
_cell.length_a   1.000
_cell.length_b   1.000
_cell.length_c   1.000
_cell.angle_alpha   90.00
_cell.angle_beta   90.00
_cell.angle_gamma   90.00
#
_symmetry.space_group_name_H-M   'P 1'
#
loop_
_entity.id
_entity.type
_entity.pdbx_description
1 polymer ?
#
loop_
_entity_poly.entity_id
_entity_poly.type
_entity_poly.pdbx_seq_one_letter_code
_entity_poly.pdbx_strand_id
1 'polypeptide(L)'
;MPAYGRSFIGASGMGEPHSGVGLPNKALGSWEAGVWDYKALSKQGLEIMYDEKAQAYYGKYQSGGGICSYDTPETIQKKVSYLKQRGLGGAMFWEASGDGRGQESLVGTSFRSLGNLDQTENLLVYPDSRYRNIASGMEAGV
;
A
#
# COMPACT_ATOMS: atom_id res chain seq x y z
N MET A 1 5.27 -3.69 1.39
CA MET A 1 4.59 -2.58 2.08
C MET A 1 3.16 -2.51 1.56
N PRO A 2 2.15 -2.38 2.42
CA PRO A 2 0.75 -2.38 2.01
C PRO A 2 0.36 -1.02 1.41
N ALA A 3 -0.28 -1.03 0.24
CA ALA A 3 -1.03 0.09 -0.31
C ALA A 3 -2.50 0.03 0.11
N TYR A 4 -2.74 -0.40 1.35
CA TYR A 4 -4.05 -0.55 1.96
C TYR A 4 -3.95 -0.40 3.48
N GLY A 5 -5.09 -0.14 4.12
CA GLY A 5 -5.26 -0.19 5.56
C GLY A 5 -6.14 -1.34 6.01
N ARG A 6 -5.98 -1.79 7.25
CA ARG A 6 -6.86 -2.78 7.90
C ARG A 6 -7.58 -2.20 9.10
N SER A 7 -8.89 -2.37 9.14
CA SER A 7 -9.75 -1.79 10.17
C SER A 7 -10.12 -2.78 11.26
N PHE A 8 -10.20 -2.26 12.48
CA PHE A 8 -10.58 -2.97 13.69
C PHE A 8 -11.62 -2.13 14.44
N ILE A 9 -12.88 -2.52 14.34
CA ILE A 9 -14.01 -1.76 14.89
C ILE A 9 -14.17 -2.05 16.38
N GLY A 10 -14.51 -1.02 17.15
CA GLY A 10 -14.65 -1.10 18.61
C GLY A 10 -13.33 -1.02 19.39
N ALA A 11 -12.18 -1.13 18.72
CA ALA A 11 -10.88 -0.93 19.36
C ALA A 11 -10.67 0.56 19.74
N SER A 12 -10.20 0.80 20.97
CA SER A 12 -9.85 2.14 21.47
C SER A 12 -8.42 2.55 21.09
N GLY A 13 -7.59 1.60 20.65
CA GLY A 13 -6.19 1.79 20.28
C GLY A 13 -5.55 0.52 19.74
N MET A 14 -4.26 0.61 19.37
CA MET A 14 -3.47 -0.53 18.95
C MET A 14 -3.33 -1.55 20.09
N GLY A 15 -3.50 -2.84 19.79
CA GLY A 15 -3.39 -3.92 20.77
C GLY A 15 -4.62 -4.12 21.66
N GLU A 16 -5.64 -3.26 21.54
CA GLU A 16 -6.87 -3.34 22.33
C GLU A 16 -7.89 -4.32 21.70
N PRO A 17 -8.82 -4.88 22.49
CA PRO A 17 -9.90 -5.73 21.97
C PRO A 17 -10.74 -5.01 20.91
N HIS A 18 -11.23 -5.77 19.92
CA HIS A 18 -12.10 -5.27 18.86
C HIS A 18 -13.34 -6.17 18.72
N SER A 19 -14.43 -5.63 18.17
CA SER A 19 -15.70 -6.34 17.97
C SER A 19 -15.93 -6.80 16.53
N GLY A 20 -15.06 -6.39 15.60
CA GLY A 20 -15.11 -6.81 14.21
C GLY A 20 -14.12 -6.04 13.34
N VAL A 21 -14.15 -6.29 12.04
CA VAL A 21 -13.32 -5.58 11.03
C VAL A 21 -14.17 -4.86 9.99
N GLY A 22 -15.38 -5.37 9.72
CA GLY A 22 -16.40 -4.74 8.89
C GLY A 22 -17.76 -4.73 9.63
N LEU A 23 -18.56 -3.68 9.44
CA LEU A 23 -19.92 -3.61 9.99
C LEU A 23 -20.86 -4.34 9.03
N PRO A 24 -21.82 -5.12 9.54
CA PRO A 24 -22.92 -5.62 8.73
C PRO A 24 -23.64 -4.43 8.07
N ASN A 25 -23.81 -4.47 6.74
CA ASN A 25 -24.59 -3.51 5.95
C ASN A 25 -24.06 -2.06 5.86
N LYS A 26 -22.76 -1.82 6.10
CA LYS A 26 -22.06 -0.58 5.72
C LYS A 26 -20.80 -0.91 4.92
N ALA A 27 -20.40 -0.02 4.01
CA ALA A 27 -19.11 -0.12 3.33
C ALA A 27 -17.98 0.13 4.34
N LEU A 28 -17.40 -0.94 4.90
CA LEU A 28 -16.27 -0.87 5.84
C LEU A 28 -14.94 -1.30 5.21
N GLY A 29 -14.85 -1.15 3.90
CA GLY A 29 -13.66 -1.38 3.11
C GLY A 29 -13.90 -0.93 1.68
N SER A 30 -12.85 -0.91 0.90
CA SER A 30 -12.91 -0.54 -0.52
C SER A 30 -13.51 -1.65 -1.38
N TRP A 31 -13.15 -2.90 -1.08
CA TRP A 31 -13.52 -4.07 -1.88
C TRP A 31 -13.91 -5.28 -1.03
N GLU A 32 -13.32 -5.41 0.15
CA GLU A 32 -13.58 -6.48 1.11
C GLU A 32 -13.72 -5.90 2.52
N ALA A 33 -14.41 -6.62 3.40
CA ALA A 33 -14.68 -6.15 4.75
C ALA A 33 -13.39 -5.91 5.54
N GLY A 34 -13.22 -4.69 6.06
CA GLY A 34 -12.09 -4.33 6.91
C GLY A 34 -10.79 -4.02 6.16
N VAL A 35 -10.80 -3.96 4.82
CA VAL A 35 -9.64 -3.55 4.02
C VAL A 35 -9.98 -2.31 3.21
N TRP A 36 -9.17 -1.27 3.36
CA TRP A 36 -9.32 -0.01 2.63
C TRP A 36 -8.14 0.18 1.69
N ASP A 37 -8.41 0.51 0.43
CA ASP A 37 -7.37 1.06 -0.44
C ASP A 37 -6.77 2.29 0.25
N TYR A 38 -5.45 2.42 0.22
CA TYR A 38 -4.78 3.54 0.86
C TYR A 38 -5.30 4.89 0.33
N LYS A 39 -5.52 5.01 -0.99
CA LYS A 39 -6.10 6.20 -1.63
C LYS A 39 -7.50 6.59 -1.12
N ALA A 40 -8.24 5.66 -0.51
CA ALA A 40 -9.58 5.90 0.01
C ALA A 40 -9.57 6.39 1.47
N LEU A 41 -8.47 6.20 2.20
CA LEU A 41 -8.36 6.52 3.63
C LEU A 41 -8.42 8.02 3.91
N SER A 42 -7.95 8.87 2.98
CA SER A 42 -8.01 10.33 3.12
C SER A 42 -9.45 10.86 3.26
N LYS A 43 -10.44 10.14 2.72
CA LYS A 43 -11.86 10.49 2.79
C LYS A 43 -12.54 10.03 4.09
N GLN A 44 -11.87 9.21 4.90
CA GLN A 44 -12.43 8.66 6.13
C GLN A 44 -12.32 9.60 7.32
N GLY A 45 -11.60 10.74 7.19
CA GLY A 45 -11.46 11.73 8.27
C GLY A 45 -10.80 11.17 9.52
N LEU A 46 -9.83 10.26 9.35
CA LEU A 46 -9.16 9.59 10.46
C LEU A 46 -8.27 10.57 11.24
N GLU A 47 -8.31 10.48 12.56
CA GLU A 47 -7.30 11.10 13.41
C GLU A 47 -6.04 10.24 13.37
N ILE A 48 -4.94 10.80 12.85
CA ILE A 48 -3.69 10.07 12.66
C ILE A 48 -2.96 9.93 14.01
N MET A 49 -2.65 8.69 14.36
CA MET A 49 -1.87 8.30 15.53
C MET A 49 -0.57 7.63 15.08
N TYR A 50 0.45 7.69 15.94
CA TYR A 50 1.73 7.02 15.72
C TYR A 50 2.13 6.22 16.97
N ASP A 51 2.47 4.96 16.76
CA ASP A 51 3.08 4.10 17.78
C ASP A 51 4.61 4.11 17.57
N GLU A 52 5.31 4.78 18.47
CA GLU A 52 6.77 4.90 18.42
C GLU A 52 7.48 3.56 18.61
N LYS A 53 6.93 2.66 19.43
CA LYS A 53 7.56 1.36 19.70
C LYS A 53 7.43 0.45 18.49
N ALA A 54 6.25 0.43 17.86
CA ALA A 54 6.00 -0.35 16.66
C ALA A 54 6.51 0.31 15.37
N GLN A 55 6.85 1.61 15.42
CA GLN A 55 7.18 2.43 14.25
C GLN A 55 6.06 2.42 13.19
N ALA A 56 4.81 2.49 13.64
CA ALA A 56 3.64 2.31 12.79
C ALA A 56 2.59 3.42 12.99
N TYR A 57 1.96 3.83 11.89
CA TYR A 57 0.82 4.73 11.93
C TYR A 57 -0.48 3.94 11.95
N TYR A 58 -1.50 4.54 12.55
CA TYR A 58 -2.88 4.08 12.46
C TYR A 58 -3.81 5.28 12.60
N GLY A 59 -4.98 5.22 11.97
CA GLY A 59 -6.00 6.26 12.08
C GLY A 59 -7.12 5.84 13.02
N LYS A 60 -7.60 6.74 13.86
CA LYS A 60 -8.81 6.54 14.69
C LYS A 60 -10.05 7.07 13.97
N TYR A 61 -11.12 6.29 13.97
CA TYR A 61 -12.42 6.74 13.45
C TYR A 61 -13.10 7.67 14.45
N GLN A 62 -13.62 8.82 13.99
CA GLN A 62 -14.27 9.82 14.85
C GLN A 62 -15.63 9.40 15.40
N SER A 63 -16.40 8.60 14.65
CA SER A 63 -17.73 8.12 15.05
C SER A 63 -17.84 6.60 14.90
N GLY A 64 -18.36 5.92 15.90
CA GLY A 64 -18.49 4.45 15.94
C GLY A 64 -17.29 3.70 16.53
N GLY A 65 -16.19 4.40 16.82
CA GLY A 65 -14.97 3.82 17.40
C GLY A 65 -14.20 2.90 16.46
N GLY A 66 -13.03 2.45 16.90
CA GLY A 66 -12.15 1.61 16.09
C GLY A 66 -10.96 2.36 15.50
N ILE A 67 -10.08 1.58 14.88
CA ILE A 67 -8.85 2.04 14.25
C ILE A 67 -8.68 1.45 12.86
N CYS A 68 -7.85 2.07 12.03
CA CYS A 68 -7.34 1.52 10.79
C CYS A 68 -5.82 1.61 10.77
N SER A 69 -5.12 0.47 10.66
CA SER A 69 -3.65 0.43 10.55
C SER A 69 -3.23 0.50 9.08
N TYR A 70 -2.34 1.43 8.72
CA TYR A 70 -1.87 1.64 7.35
C TYR A 70 -0.51 2.36 7.30
N ASP A 71 0.18 2.28 6.15
CA ASP A 71 1.41 3.04 5.92
C ASP A 71 1.11 4.45 5.39
N THR A 72 1.88 5.45 5.85
CA THR A 72 1.90 6.82 5.30
C THR A 72 3.18 7.02 4.49
N PRO A 73 3.31 8.10 3.69
CA PRO A 73 4.58 8.46 3.06
C PRO A 73 5.75 8.54 4.04
N GLU A 74 5.51 9.02 5.27
CA GLU A 74 6.52 9.05 6.32
C GLU A 74 6.93 7.62 6.77
N THR A 75 5.97 6.70 6.93
CA THR A 75 6.28 5.30 7.21
C THR A 75 7.15 4.68 6.11
N ILE A 76 6.85 4.99 4.84
CA ILE A 76 7.61 4.48 3.70
C ILE A 76 9.05 5.00 3.76
N GLN A 77 9.28 6.28 4.06
CA GLN A 77 10.63 6.84 4.22
C GLN A 77 11.41 6.12 5.35
N LYS A 78 10.75 5.87 6.49
CA LYS A 78 11.34 5.11 7.62
C LYS A 78 11.68 3.67 7.21
N LYS A 79 10.78 2.97 6.51
CA LYS A 79 10.99 1.60 6.03
C LYS A 79 12.07 1.51 4.95
N VAL A 80 12.18 2.52 4.07
CA VAL A 80 13.27 2.59 3.08
C VAL A 80 14.61 2.87 3.76
N SER A 81 14.64 3.71 4.80
CA SER A 81 15.85 3.89 5.61
C SER A 81 16.28 2.58 6.28
N TYR A 82 15.32 1.84 6.84
CA TYR A 82 15.55 0.53 7.44
C TYR A 82 16.11 -0.48 6.42
N LEU A 83 15.49 -0.62 5.25
CA LEU A 83 15.93 -1.60 4.26
C LEU A 83 17.34 -1.29 3.73
N LYS A 84 17.70 0.00 3.61
CA LYS A 84 19.06 0.43 3.25
C LYS A 84 20.08 0.05 4.32
N GLN A 85 19.78 0.34 5.59
CA GLN A 85 20.67 -0.01 6.71
C GLN A 85 20.89 -1.52 6.83
N ARG A 86 19.92 -2.33 6.40
CA ARG A 86 19.97 -3.79 6.44
C ARG A 86 20.47 -4.44 5.16
N GLY A 87 20.75 -3.67 4.10
CA GLY A 87 21.17 -4.21 2.81
C GLY A 87 20.13 -5.09 2.13
N LEU A 88 18.83 -4.81 2.30
CA LEU A 88 17.77 -5.56 1.61
C LEU A 88 17.64 -5.10 0.15
N GLY A 89 17.17 -5.99 -0.73
CA GLY A 89 17.16 -5.78 -2.18
C GLY A 89 16.18 -4.75 -2.73
N GLY A 90 15.29 -4.18 -1.92
CA GLY A 90 14.35 -3.15 -2.36
C GLY A 90 13.00 -3.22 -1.65
N ALA A 91 11.99 -2.64 -2.30
CA ALA A 91 10.63 -2.55 -1.80
C ALA A 91 9.64 -3.23 -2.76
N MET A 92 8.69 -3.97 -2.19
CA MET A 92 7.54 -4.51 -2.91
C MET A 92 6.27 -3.92 -2.32
N PHE A 93 5.25 -3.69 -3.15
CA PHE A 93 3.95 -3.16 -2.73
C PHE A 93 2.81 -4.09 -3.11
N TRP A 94 1.86 -4.26 -2.19
CA TRP A 94 0.58 -4.89 -2.46
C TRP A 94 -0.54 -3.87 -2.19
N GLU A 95 -1.30 -3.41 -3.17
CA GLU A 95 -1.09 -3.56 -4.61
C GLU A 95 -1.23 -2.21 -5.35
N ALA A 96 -0.96 -2.18 -6.64
CA ALA A 96 -0.82 -0.93 -7.40
C ALA A 96 -2.10 -0.08 -7.43
N SER A 97 -3.28 -0.70 -7.49
CA SER A 97 -4.55 0.01 -7.58
C SER A 97 -4.88 0.78 -6.30
N GLY A 98 -4.41 0.32 -5.14
CA GLY A 98 -4.63 0.97 -3.84
C GLY A 98 -3.79 2.24 -3.60
N ASP A 99 -2.76 2.49 -4.40
CA ASP A 99 -1.79 3.57 -4.17
C ASP A 99 -2.37 4.98 -4.34
N GLY A 100 -1.75 5.95 -3.65
CA GLY A 100 -2.02 7.37 -3.80
C GLY A 100 -1.46 7.94 -5.11
N ARG A 101 -1.68 9.24 -5.32
CA ARG A 101 -1.15 9.98 -6.48
C ARG A 101 -0.28 11.14 -6.03
N GLY A 102 0.67 11.55 -6.88
CA GLY A 102 1.55 12.69 -6.60
C GLY A 102 2.39 12.47 -5.34
N GLN A 103 2.33 13.40 -4.40
CA GLN A 103 3.09 13.33 -3.13
C GLN A 103 2.54 12.26 -2.18
N GLU A 104 1.27 11.89 -2.30
CA GLU A 104 0.65 10.84 -1.48
C GLU A 104 0.97 9.43 -1.98
N SER A 105 1.58 9.25 -3.16
CA SER A 105 1.95 7.90 -3.64
C SER A 105 3.00 7.26 -2.72
N LEU A 106 2.68 6.09 -2.17
CA LEU A 106 3.59 5.28 -1.36
C LEU A 106 4.69 4.68 -2.23
N VAL A 107 4.34 4.18 -3.42
CA VAL A 107 5.31 3.65 -4.39
C VAL A 107 6.26 4.75 -4.84
N GLY A 108 5.73 5.92 -5.19
CA GLY A 108 6.51 7.09 -5.57
C GLY A 108 7.41 7.61 -4.44
N THR A 109 6.93 7.57 -3.20
CA THR A 109 7.74 7.91 -2.03
C THR A 109 8.89 6.92 -1.84
N SER A 110 8.64 5.62 -2.03
CA SER A 110 9.70 4.60 -1.99
C SER A 110 10.74 4.83 -3.08
N PHE A 111 10.31 5.12 -4.32
CA PHE A 111 11.20 5.43 -5.44
C PHE A 111 12.15 6.60 -5.11
N ARG A 112 11.59 7.74 -4.68
CA ARG A 112 12.37 8.93 -4.29
C ARG A 112 13.33 8.64 -3.13
N SER A 113 12.90 7.82 -2.18
CA SER A 113 13.69 7.47 -0.98
C SER A 113 14.81 6.47 -1.28
N LEU A 114 14.61 5.56 -2.25
CA LEU A 114 15.62 4.61 -2.71
C LEU A 114 16.73 5.32 -3.48
N GLY A 115 16.37 6.21 -4.40
CA GLY A 115 17.30 6.87 -5.31
C GLY A 115 17.56 6.00 -6.53
N ASN A 116 18.58 5.14 -6.48
CA ASN A 116 18.94 4.28 -7.60
C ASN A 116 18.11 2.99 -7.59
N LEU A 117 17.52 2.65 -8.73
CA LEU A 117 16.87 1.37 -8.97
C LEU A 117 17.77 0.44 -9.79
N ASP A 118 17.49 -0.85 -9.73
CA ASP A 118 18.02 -1.82 -10.70
C ASP A 118 17.75 -1.33 -12.13
N GLN A 119 18.77 -1.41 -12.97
CA GLN A 119 18.77 -0.95 -14.36
C GLN A 119 18.84 -2.12 -15.35
N THR A 120 18.66 -3.36 -14.88
CA THR A 120 18.67 -4.55 -15.74
C THR A 120 17.58 -4.45 -16.80
N GLU A 121 17.96 -4.62 -18.07
CA GLU A 121 17.02 -4.60 -19.20
C GLU A 121 16.07 -5.80 -19.14
N ASN A 122 14.82 -5.58 -19.55
CA ASN A 122 13.84 -6.66 -19.69
C ASN A 122 14.04 -7.42 -21.01
N LEU A 123 13.36 -8.57 -21.14
CA LEU A 123 13.29 -9.31 -22.39
C LEU A 123 12.04 -8.89 -23.17
N LEU A 124 12.21 -8.41 -24.40
CA LEU A 124 11.12 -8.04 -25.31
C LEU A 124 10.96 -8.99 -26.51
N VAL A 125 11.97 -9.82 -26.78
CA VAL A 125 12.01 -10.69 -27.96
C VAL A 125 11.65 -12.11 -27.56
N TYR A 126 10.43 -12.53 -27.91
CA TYR A 126 9.89 -13.86 -27.64
C TYR A 126 9.54 -14.58 -28.97
N PRO A 127 10.54 -14.99 -29.76
CA PRO A 127 10.33 -15.42 -31.14
C PRO A 127 9.46 -16.69 -31.25
N ASP A 128 9.49 -17.54 -30.23
CA ASP A 128 8.71 -18.78 -30.16
C ASP A 128 7.35 -18.61 -29.44
N SER A 129 6.92 -17.37 -29.19
CA SER A 129 5.60 -17.11 -28.62
C SER A 129 4.51 -17.62 -29.57
N ARG A 130 3.57 -18.41 -29.04
CA ARG A 130 2.39 -18.86 -29.79
C ARG A 130 1.47 -17.71 -30.23
N TYR A 131 1.63 -16.53 -29.64
CA TYR A 131 0.85 -15.34 -29.94
C TYR A 131 1.62 -14.48 -30.95
N ARG A 132 1.09 -14.36 -32.18
CA ARG A 132 1.78 -13.67 -33.29
C ARG A 132 2.15 -12.23 -32.94
N ASN A 133 1.25 -11.51 -32.29
CA ASN A 133 1.50 -10.14 -31.82
C ASN A 133 2.63 -10.06 -30.79
N ILE A 134 2.83 -11.06 -29.94
CA ILE A 134 3.95 -11.09 -28.99
C ILE A 134 5.25 -11.48 -29.71
N ALA A 135 5.20 -12.48 -30.60
CA ALA A 135 6.35 -12.91 -31.40
C ALA A 135 6.88 -11.79 -32.31
N SER A 136 5.99 -10.95 -32.85
CA SER A 136 6.33 -9.77 -33.66
C SER A 136 6.64 -8.53 -32.82
N GLY A 137 6.81 -8.64 -31.50
CA GLY A 137 7.16 -7.48 -30.66
C GLY A 137 6.08 -6.39 -30.63
N MET A 138 4.80 -6.77 -30.78
CA MET A 138 3.63 -5.89 -30.87
C MET A 138 3.60 -4.97 -32.11
N GLU A 139 4.38 -5.28 -33.15
CA GLU A 139 4.28 -4.59 -34.44
C GLU A 139 2.89 -4.75 -35.08
N ALA A 140 2.32 -3.65 -35.55
CA ALA A 140 1.00 -3.64 -36.17
C ALA A 140 1.05 -4.23 -37.59
N GLY A 141 0.06 -5.07 -37.93
CA GLY A 141 -0.15 -5.56 -39.30
C GLY A 141 0.58 -6.86 -39.68
N VAL A 142 1.14 -7.58 -38.69
CA VAL A 142 1.83 -8.87 -38.89
C VAL A 142 0.90 -10.05 -38.60
#